data_AF-A0A9P6H855-F1
#
_entry.id   AF-A0A9P6H855-F1
#
_cell.length_a   1.000
_cell.length_b   1.000
_cell.length_c   1.000
_cell.angle_alpha   90.00
_cell.angle_beta   90.00
_cell.angle_gamma   90.00
#
_symmetry.space_group_name_H-M   'P 1'
#
loop_
_entity.id
_entity.type
_entity.pdbx_description
1 polymer ?
#
loop_
_entity_poly.entity_id
_entity_poly.type
_entity_poly.pdbx_seq_one_letter_code
_entity_poly.pdbx_strand_id
1 'polypeptide(L)'
;MSAITVAREPLLALARDIISTDNTLTVGTGNPPPQHEFSLRGGLTRRDDASPPSALILPRLVIAAQNGFSLINKLPPEIIMIISEFVAGPKTRESTFELVKMTHVCQYWRVTLISFPRLWSSVFVENDHKEFVAACLERSGRVPLDVCLDMTFRGYKYRRKYQARIYPLLNNDHTERIRKLDIRLTLAEDPEEIADEAFGRALKELKLFSSSLPFLESLSFSVHPEFESDDDTYTDLRRYLFGWNASPPTRLRHLTLHGCYGGLIPSIKNLTSFELAGVEHFAPIELDQRTFLPFVSGNKSLVSLSLAHCSFPVPELPRVTPIKLSGLKTLRLSNIRKSPGFPSLIEIPALKALSSLHIFALPRENYDYYNADFRACARSDDGFQLSIDILEPYFDEPIEDRMTSNWLGITRNADPRPTFVRFERQDPDPERGWGIKVSPLPLLIHAEVLEISVFFADVWYSKLWHDLKKIGPQLTTLRLEVIEGMGPAVAKSVKRFFRARWMKGSPLTSLERMTFDDMSEEDEAKAIKLWEEFRASLDIDQYLATQ
;
A
#
# COMPACT_ATOMS: atom_id res chain seq x y z
N MET A 1 0.34 -16.84 13.80
CA MET A 1 0.56 -15.38 13.81
C MET A 1 0.07 -14.71 15.09
N SER A 2 -1.05 -15.10 15.72
CA SER A 2 -1.55 -14.42 16.94
C SER A 2 -0.65 -14.56 18.19
N ALA A 3 0.08 -15.66 18.38
CA ALA A 3 1.03 -15.81 19.49
C ALA A 3 2.25 -14.87 19.41
N ILE A 4 2.65 -14.49 18.18
CA ILE A 4 3.76 -13.54 17.95
C ILE A 4 3.31 -12.11 18.29
N THR A 5 2.04 -11.77 18.01
CA THR A 5 1.48 -10.46 18.33
C THR A 5 1.33 -10.26 19.85
N VAL A 6 0.93 -11.31 20.58
CA VAL A 6 0.75 -11.24 22.05
C VAL A 6 2.10 -11.11 22.79
N ALA A 7 3.16 -11.73 22.28
CA ALA A 7 4.51 -11.58 22.84
C ALA A 7 5.19 -10.26 22.46
N ARG A 8 4.60 -9.46 21.56
CA ARG A 8 5.21 -8.26 20.99
C ARG A 8 5.41 -7.16 22.04
N GLU A 9 4.36 -6.77 22.73
CA GLU A 9 4.43 -5.68 23.70
C GLU A 9 5.37 -5.96 24.89
N PRO A 10 5.36 -7.15 25.52
CA PRO A 10 6.30 -7.46 26.60
C PRO A 10 7.77 -7.42 26.16
N LEU A 11 8.08 -7.89 24.94
CA LEU A 11 9.44 -7.84 24.40
C LEU A 11 9.86 -6.42 24.03
N LEU A 12 8.94 -5.58 23.51
CA LEU A 12 9.21 -4.16 23.28
C LEU A 12 9.44 -3.42 24.58
N ALA A 13 8.67 -3.70 25.63
CA ALA A 13 8.86 -3.14 26.95
C ALA A 13 10.24 -3.52 27.53
N LEU A 14 10.60 -4.80 27.46
CA LEU A 14 11.92 -5.28 27.92
C LEU A 14 13.07 -4.63 27.13
N ALA A 15 12.96 -4.56 25.80
CA ALA A 15 13.98 -3.93 24.97
C ALA A 15 14.12 -2.42 25.26
N ARG A 16 13.01 -1.71 25.45
CA ARG A 16 13.01 -0.29 25.85
C ARG A 16 13.62 -0.10 27.23
N ASP A 17 13.31 -0.96 28.19
CA ASP A 17 13.88 -0.92 29.54
C ASP A 17 15.40 -1.07 29.48
N ILE A 18 15.89 -2.08 28.74
CA ILE A 18 17.33 -2.30 28.51
C ILE A 18 18.00 -1.05 27.91
N ILE A 19 17.39 -0.44 26.90
CA ILE A 19 17.94 0.76 26.22
C ILE A 19 17.87 2.00 27.13
N SER A 20 16.84 2.13 27.98
CA SER A 20 16.63 3.29 28.85
C SER A 20 17.55 3.30 30.09
N THR A 21 17.86 2.12 30.63
CA THR A 21 18.68 1.99 31.84
C THR A 21 20.13 2.47 31.67
N ASP A 22 20.63 2.57 30.44
CA ASP A 22 22.02 2.99 30.16
C ASP A 22 22.20 4.52 30.01
N ASN A 23 21.10 5.29 29.93
CA ASN A 23 21.15 6.74 29.70
C ASN A 23 20.98 7.61 30.96
N THR A 24 20.89 7.03 32.16
CA THR A 24 20.59 7.78 33.40
C THR A 24 21.79 8.15 34.28
N LEU A 25 23.03 8.03 33.78
CA LEU A 25 24.19 8.67 34.43
C LEU A 25 24.22 10.16 34.08
N THR A 26 23.54 10.95 34.92
CA THR A 26 23.49 12.41 34.91
C THR A 26 24.88 13.05 35.01
N VAL A 27 25.31 13.70 33.93
CA VAL A 27 26.34 14.75 33.96
C VAL A 27 25.62 16.06 34.27
N GLY A 28 26.10 16.78 35.29
CA GLY A 28 25.49 18.01 35.79
C GLY A 28 25.26 19.07 34.70
N THR A 29 24.12 19.73 34.78
CA THR A 29 23.67 20.80 33.89
C THR A 29 24.57 22.03 34.00
N GLY A 30 25.56 22.13 33.12
CA GLY A 30 26.24 23.39 32.79
C GLY A 30 25.65 23.98 31.51
N ASN A 31 25.33 25.28 31.53
CA ASN A 31 24.74 26.01 30.41
C ASN A 31 25.48 25.78 29.07
N PRO A 32 24.77 25.71 27.93
CA PRO A 32 25.40 25.60 26.62
C PRO A 32 26.07 26.93 26.22
N PRO A 33 27.30 26.91 25.68
CA PRO A 33 27.93 28.11 25.11
C PRO A 33 27.33 28.43 23.73
N PRO A 34 27.47 29.68 23.24
CA PRO A 34 26.91 30.10 21.96
C PRO A 34 27.58 29.38 20.79
N GLN A 35 26.77 29.04 19.78
CA GLN A 35 27.19 28.40 18.54
C GLN A 35 28.07 29.36 17.73
N HIS A 36 29.38 29.13 17.75
CA HIS A 36 30.33 29.74 16.82
C HIS A 36 30.65 28.77 15.68
N GLU A 37 30.61 29.32 14.46
CA GLU A 37 30.97 28.67 13.20
C GLU A 37 32.35 27.97 13.28
N PHE A 38 32.37 26.70 12.88
CA PHE A 38 33.59 25.94 12.68
C PHE A 38 34.30 26.39 11.39
N SER A 39 35.26 27.30 11.55
CA SER A 39 36.28 27.60 10.54
C SER A 39 37.48 26.68 10.75
N LEU A 40 37.70 25.76 9.80
CA LEU A 40 38.91 24.92 9.77
C LEU A 40 40.08 25.73 9.19
N ARG A 41 40.85 26.39 10.06
CA ARG A 41 42.26 26.73 9.81
C ARG A 41 43.12 26.07 10.88
N GLY A 42 43.89 25.07 10.46
CA GLY A 42 44.89 24.40 11.29
C GLY A 42 46.06 25.33 11.60
N GLY A 43 46.15 25.78 12.85
CA GLY A 43 47.34 26.33 13.45
C GLY A 43 47.81 25.40 14.56
N LEU A 44 48.92 24.71 14.32
CA LEU A 44 49.63 23.89 15.31
C LEU A 44 50.14 24.80 16.45
N THR A 45 49.47 24.76 17.60
CA THR A 45 50.10 25.15 18.87
C THR A 45 50.05 23.98 19.83
N ARG A 46 51.26 23.53 20.17
CA ARG A 46 51.57 22.43 21.09
C ARG A 46 51.33 22.95 22.52
N ARG A 47 50.27 22.47 23.17
CA ARG A 47 50.08 22.60 24.63
C ARG A 47 50.39 21.25 25.26
N ASP A 48 51.52 21.19 25.93
CA ASP A 48 51.94 20.09 26.79
C ASP A 48 51.28 20.29 28.18
N ASP A 49 50.04 19.83 28.33
CA ASP A 49 49.40 19.68 29.66
C ASP A 49 49.13 18.18 29.89
N ALA A 50 50.16 17.47 30.34
CA ALA A 50 50.11 16.06 30.71
C ALA A 50 49.42 15.89 32.08
N SER A 51 48.08 15.83 32.06
CA SER A 51 47.31 15.29 33.19
C SER A 51 47.37 13.75 33.15
N PRO A 52 47.55 13.07 34.30
CA PRO A 52 47.82 11.63 34.30
C PRO A 52 46.56 10.83 33.91
N PRO A 53 46.65 9.83 33.00
CA PRO A 53 45.53 9.03 32.51
C PRO A 53 44.91 8.06 33.55
N SER A 54 45.34 8.11 34.81
CA SER A 54 45.01 7.12 35.83
C SER A 54 43.58 7.25 36.41
N ALA A 55 42.96 8.43 36.34
CA ALA A 55 41.66 8.68 36.99
C ALA A 55 40.45 8.06 36.26
N LEU A 56 40.58 7.62 35.00
CA LEU A 56 39.48 7.07 34.20
C LEU A 56 39.45 5.53 34.12
N ILE A 57 40.43 4.84 34.71
CA ILE A 57 40.58 3.39 34.58
C ILE A 57 39.64 2.62 35.52
N LEU A 58 39.49 3.10 36.77
CA LEU A 58 38.68 2.41 37.79
C LEU A 58 37.18 2.30 37.42
N PRO A 59 36.49 3.36 36.95
CA PRO A 59 35.08 3.27 36.59
C PRO A 59 34.81 2.26 35.46
N ARG A 60 35.72 2.16 34.49
CA ARG A 60 35.61 1.23 33.36
C ARG A 60 35.73 -0.23 33.78
N LEU A 61 36.60 -0.53 34.74
CA LEU A 61 36.78 -1.89 35.27
C LEU A 61 35.56 -2.34 36.08
N VAL A 62 34.95 -1.45 36.86
CA VAL A 62 33.73 -1.75 37.64
C VAL A 62 32.55 -2.04 36.70
N ILE A 63 32.35 -1.22 35.66
CA ILE A 63 31.29 -1.44 34.65
C ILE A 63 31.53 -2.74 33.88
N ALA A 64 32.77 -3.03 33.49
CA ALA A 64 33.10 -4.29 32.82
C ALA A 64 32.83 -5.52 33.69
N ALA A 65 33.15 -5.46 35.00
CA ALA A 65 32.85 -6.53 35.94
C ALA A 65 31.34 -6.70 36.14
N GLN A 66 30.59 -5.62 36.35
CA GLN A 66 29.12 -5.66 36.47
C GLN A 66 28.47 -6.26 35.22
N ASN A 67 28.95 -5.87 34.03
CA ASN A 67 28.49 -6.44 32.78
C ASN A 67 28.77 -7.96 32.70
N GLY A 68 29.89 -8.45 33.22
CA GLY A 68 30.17 -9.90 33.28
C GLY A 68 29.16 -10.70 34.12
N PHE A 69 28.49 -10.07 35.10
CA PHE A 69 27.51 -10.73 35.97
C PHE A 69 26.05 -10.59 35.50
N SER A 70 25.75 -9.61 34.66
CA SER A 70 24.39 -9.39 34.16
C SER A 70 23.91 -10.58 33.30
N LEU A 71 22.70 -11.10 33.58
CA LEU A 71 22.11 -12.22 32.85
C LEU A 71 21.94 -11.91 31.36
N ILE A 72 21.74 -10.65 31.01
CA ILE A 72 21.60 -10.20 29.62
C ILE A 72 22.86 -10.43 28.78
N ASN A 73 24.03 -10.43 29.44
CA ASN A 73 25.32 -10.65 28.80
C ASN A 73 25.69 -12.13 28.72
N LYS A 74 24.84 -13.01 29.26
CA LYS A 74 24.95 -14.48 29.16
C LYS A 74 23.93 -15.07 28.19
N LEU A 75 23.12 -14.23 27.54
CA LEU A 75 22.19 -14.69 26.52
C LEU A 75 22.98 -15.31 25.35
N PRO A 76 22.55 -16.49 24.84
CA PRO A 76 23.12 -17.05 23.63
C PRO A 76 22.99 -16.07 22.44
N PRO A 77 23.93 -16.08 21.48
CA PRO A 77 23.87 -15.24 20.29
C PRO A 77 22.54 -15.33 19.53
N GLU A 78 21.93 -16.51 19.51
CA GLU A 78 20.65 -16.79 18.86
C GLU A 78 19.51 -15.99 19.50
N ILE A 79 19.52 -15.86 20.82
CA ILE A 79 18.49 -15.10 21.55
C ILE A 79 18.69 -13.60 21.33
N ILE A 80 19.93 -13.13 21.33
CA ILE A 80 20.26 -11.73 20.99
C ILE A 80 19.79 -11.41 19.57
N MET A 81 20.01 -12.31 18.61
CA MET A 81 19.54 -12.15 17.24
C MET A 81 18.02 -12.08 17.16
N ILE A 82 17.28 -12.95 17.86
CA ILE A 82 15.81 -12.89 17.90
C ILE A 82 15.33 -11.55 18.46
N ILE A 83 15.93 -11.08 19.57
CA ILE A 83 15.60 -9.77 20.16
C ILE A 83 15.90 -8.66 19.15
N SER A 84 17.03 -8.73 18.46
CA SER A 84 17.41 -7.73 17.46
C SER A 84 16.53 -7.74 16.22
N GLU A 85 16.14 -8.90 15.69
CA GLU A 85 15.19 -8.97 14.57
C GLU A 85 13.83 -8.40 14.96
N PHE A 86 13.45 -8.59 16.23
CA PHE A 86 12.22 -8.06 16.77
C PHE A 86 12.27 -6.53 16.95
N VAL A 87 13.37 -5.99 17.49
CA VAL A 87 13.61 -4.55 17.65
C VAL A 87 13.81 -3.86 16.29
N ALA A 88 14.50 -4.53 15.36
CA ALA A 88 14.77 -4.05 14.01
C ALA A 88 13.60 -4.31 13.02
N GLY A 89 12.49 -4.86 13.49
CA GLY A 89 11.29 -5.00 12.67
C GLY A 89 10.63 -3.64 12.41
N PRO A 90 9.63 -3.57 11.51
CA PRO A 90 9.85 -3.58 10.05
C PRO A 90 11.18 -2.94 9.63
N LYS A 91 11.71 -3.32 8.47
CA LYS A 91 12.95 -2.74 7.92
C LYS A 91 12.71 -1.26 7.58
N THR A 92 12.96 -0.37 8.53
CA THR A 92 12.91 1.09 8.38
C THR A 92 14.24 1.69 8.82
N ARG A 93 14.39 2.99 8.56
CA ARG A 93 15.57 3.74 8.98
C ARG A 93 15.69 3.77 10.52
N GLU A 94 14.59 4.02 11.20
CA GLU A 94 14.49 4.07 12.66
C GLU A 94 14.91 2.74 13.27
N SER A 95 14.42 1.63 12.72
CA SER A 95 14.75 0.29 13.22
C SER A 95 16.24 -0.06 13.04
N THR A 96 16.87 0.48 12.00
CA THR A 96 18.33 0.38 11.81
C THR A 96 19.10 1.20 12.85
N PHE A 97 18.61 2.39 13.24
CA PHE A 97 19.19 3.17 14.34
C PHE A 97 19.02 2.48 15.69
N GLU A 98 17.87 1.87 15.97
CA GLU A 98 17.68 1.06 17.17
C GLU A 98 18.67 -0.11 17.21
N LEU A 99 18.91 -0.78 16.09
CA LEU A 99 19.95 -1.82 15.99
C LEU A 99 21.34 -1.27 16.32
N VAL A 100 21.68 -0.06 15.84
CA VAL A 100 22.96 0.59 16.18
C VAL A 100 23.04 0.83 17.69
N LYS A 101 21.99 1.36 18.32
CA LYS A 101 21.93 1.52 19.79
C LYS A 101 22.13 0.19 20.51
N MET A 102 21.56 -0.91 20.02
CA MET A 102 21.81 -2.25 20.59
C MET A 102 23.29 -2.66 20.54
N THR A 103 24.04 -2.22 19.52
CA THR A 103 25.51 -2.44 19.46
C THR A 103 26.31 -1.62 20.47
N HIS A 104 25.66 -0.74 21.24
CA HIS A 104 26.27 0.06 22.28
C HIS A 104 25.98 -0.44 23.71
N VAL A 105 25.08 -1.42 23.89
CA VAL A 105 24.75 -2.01 25.21
C VAL A 105 25.99 -2.57 25.90
N CYS A 106 26.74 -3.45 25.22
CA CYS A 106 28.01 -3.97 25.73
C CYS A 106 28.87 -4.51 24.58
N GLN A 107 30.14 -4.82 24.86
CA GLN A 107 31.05 -5.38 23.86
C GLN A 107 30.55 -6.71 23.29
N TYR A 108 29.95 -7.57 24.12
CA TYR A 108 29.42 -8.85 23.67
C TYR A 108 28.27 -8.68 22.66
N TRP A 109 27.31 -7.80 22.95
CA TRP A 109 26.22 -7.47 22.03
C TRP A 109 26.75 -6.84 20.74
N ARG A 110 27.72 -5.92 20.86
CA ARG A 110 28.37 -5.31 19.69
C ARG A 110 28.97 -6.35 18.75
N VAL A 111 29.81 -7.24 19.28
CA VAL A 111 30.50 -8.27 18.50
C VAL A 111 29.48 -9.22 17.89
N THR A 112 28.54 -9.69 18.70
CA THR A 112 27.46 -10.59 18.28
C THR A 112 26.67 -9.97 17.13
N LEU A 113 26.10 -8.77 17.28
CA LEU A 113 25.25 -8.14 16.27
C LEU A 113 26.01 -7.75 14.99
N ILE A 114 27.25 -7.28 15.10
CA ILE A 114 28.08 -6.98 13.93
C ILE A 114 28.42 -8.25 13.16
N SER A 115 28.53 -9.41 13.84
CA SER A 115 28.82 -10.69 13.20
C SER A 115 27.66 -11.31 12.43
N PHE A 116 26.46 -10.71 12.45
CA PHE A 116 25.28 -11.17 11.71
C PHE A 116 24.96 -10.24 10.53
N PRO A 117 25.46 -10.52 9.31
CA PRO A 117 25.37 -9.58 8.19
C PRO A 117 23.95 -9.27 7.74
N ARG A 118 23.01 -10.20 7.96
CA ARG A 118 21.58 -10.04 7.60
C ARG A 118 20.92 -8.85 8.31
N LEU A 119 21.36 -8.53 9.54
CA LEU A 119 20.84 -7.39 10.29
C LEU A 119 21.20 -6.05 9.64
N TRP A 120 22.29 -6.02 8.85
CA TRP A 120 22.83 -4.83 8.19
C TRP A 120 22.51 -4.79 6.69
N SER A 121 21.71 -5.72 6.19
CA SER A 121 21.43 -5.85 4.75
C SER A 121 20.39 -4.87 4.22
N SER A 122 19.73 -4.11 5.11
CA SER A 122 18.77 -3.07 4.76
C SER A 122 19.48 -1.72 4.85
N VAL A 123 19.65 -1.05 3.72
CA VAL A 123 20.45 0.18 3.64
C VAL A 123 19.53 1.33 3.26
N PHE A 124 19.41 2.32 4.15
CA PHE A 124 18.66 3.54 3.91
C PHE A 124 19.64 4.65 3.56
N VAL A 125 19.36 5.35 2.46
CA VAL A 125 20.13 6.51 2.01
C VAL A 125 19.17 7.68 1.84
N GLU A 126 18.93 8.38 2.94
CA GLU A 126 18.10 9.59 2.98
C GLU A 126 19.00 10.79 3.35
N ASN A 127 19.13 11.03 4.66
CA ASN A 127 19.96 12.07 5.24
C ASN A 127 21.21 11.55 5.95
N ASP A 128 21.49 10.26 5.83
CA ASP A 128 22.54 9.61 6.58
C ASP A 128 23.94 10.02 6.12
N HIS A 129 24.88 9.93 7.06
CA HIS A 129 26.30 10.16 6.78
C HIS A 129 26.86 9.04 5.90
N LYS A 130 27.73 9.36 4.95
CA LYS A 130 28.33 8.37 4.04
C LYS A 130 29.07 7.26 4.78
N GLU A 131 29.64 7.58 5.95
CA GLU A 131 30.34 6.65 6.84
C GLU A 131 29.38 5.62 7.44
N PHE A 132 28.14 6.04 7.72
CA PHE A 132 27.11 5.15 8.23
C PHE A 132 26.66 4.13 7.17
N VAL A 133 26.40 4.62 5.96
CA VAL A 133 26.06 3.77 4.81
C VAL A 133 27.21 2.79 4.51
N ALA A 134 28.46 3.26 4.51
CA ALA A 134 29.63 2.43 4.32
C ALA A 134 29.76 1.35 5.41
N ALA A 135 29.54 1.69 6.68
CA ALA A 135 29.58 0.74 7.77
C ALA A 135 28.48 -0.33 7.67
N CYS A 136 27.26 0.03 7.25
CA CYS A 136 26.19 -0.95 7.01
C CYS A 136 26.55 -1.88 5.86
N LEU A 137 27.07 -1.33 4.76
CA LEU A 137 27.51 -2.11 3.60
C LEU A 137 28.65 -3.08 3.94
N GLU A 138 29.64 -2.64 4.72
CA GLU A 138 30.74 -3.48 5.20
C GLU A 138 30.20 -4.63 6.08
N ARG A 139 29.36 -4.30 7.07
CA ARG A 139 28.78 -5.28 8.00
C ARG A 139 27.85 -6.27 7.30
N SER A 140 27.16 -5.86 6.23
CA SER A 140 26.33 -6.74 5.42
C SER A 140 27.13 -7.82 4.67
N GLY A 141 28.45 -7.68 4.56
CA GLY A 141 29.32 -8.66 3.93
C GLY A 141 28.90 -8.98 2.50
N ARG A 142 28.49 -10.23 2.24
CA ARG A 142 28.08 -10.73 0.92
C ARG A 142 26.58 -11.03 0.80
N VAL A 143 25.79 -10.72 1.81
CA VAL A 143 24.35 -11.03 1.75
C VAL A 143 23.63 -10.09 0.76
N PRO A 144 22.48 -10.52 0.20
CA PRO A 144 21.67 -9.66 -0.66
C PRO A 144 21.19 -8.41 0.08
N LEU A 145 21.20 -7.28 -0.62
CA LEU A 145 20.85 -5.97 -0.09
C LEU A 145 19.41 -5.57 -0.45
N ASP A 146 18.73 -4.98 0.53
CA ASP A 146 17.49 -4.26 0.35
C ASP A 146 17.80 -2.76 0.54
N VAL A 147 17.80 -1.98 -0.54
CA VAL A 147 18.25 -0.58 -0.55
C VAL A 147 17.06 0.35 -0.72
N CYS A 148 16.94 1.34 0.16
CA CYS A 148 15.96 2.42 0.06
C CYS A 148 16.70 3.74 -0.13
N LEU A 149 16.50 4.39 -1.27
CA LEU A 149 17.04 5.71 -1.59
C LEU A 149 15.90 6.71 -1.48
N ASP A 150 15.98 7.62 -0.52
CA ASP A 150 15.01 8.71 -0.37
C ASP A 150 15.72 10.03 -0.66
N MET A 151 15.29 10.69 -1.74
CA MET A 151 15.95 11.86 -2.29
C MET A 151 14.97 13.01 -2.36
N THR A 152 15.16 14.00 -1.49
CA THR A 152 14.44 15.27 -1.56
C THR A 152 15.26 16.28 -2.35
N PHE A 153 14.70 16.77 -3.47
CA PHE A 153 15.30 17.83 -4.27
C PHE A 153 14.79 19.20 -3.83
N ARG A 154 15.66 19.94 -3.13
CA ARG A 154 15.46 21.35 -2.72
C ARG A 154 16.51 22.23 -3.43
N GLY A 155 16.37 22.38 -4.75
CA GLY A 155 17.26 23.22 -5.54
C GLY A 155 18.67 22.68 -5.82
N TYR A 156 19.44 23.44 -6.62
CA TYR A 156 20.71 23.00 -7.22
C TYR A 156 21.82 22.63 -6.22
N LYS A 157 21.79 23.15 -4.99
CA LYS A 157 22.88 22.99 -4.01
C LYS A 157 22.94 21.60 -3.37
N TYR A 158 21.87 20.81 -3.42
CA TYR A 158 21.83 19.50 -2.73
C TYR A 158 22.44 18.34 -3.52
N ARG A 159 22.63 18.52 -4.84
CA ARG A 159 23.15 17.49 -5.77
C ARG A 159 24.48 16.87 -5.33
N ARG A 160 25.45 17.68 -4.91
CA ARG A 160 26.79 17.19 -4.51
C ARG A 160 26.75 16.34 -3.24
N LYS A 161 25.84 16.64 -2.31
CA LYS A 161 25.74 15.91 -1.04
C LYS A 161 25.19 14.49 -1.25
N TYR A 162 24.18 14.34 -2.12
CA TYR A 162 23.60 13.02 -2.41
C TYR A 162 24.56 12.08 -3.11
N GLN A 163 25.30 12.57 -4.11
CA GLN A 163 26.31 11.75 -4.77
C GLN A 163 27.34 11.21 -3.78
N ALA A 164 27.82 12.04 -2.85
CA ALA A 164 28.77 11.61 -1.83
C ALA A 164 28.20 10.55 -0.89
N ARG A 165 26.86 10.54 -0.67
CA ARG A 165 26.16 9.56 0.18
C ARG A 165 25.89 8.23 -0.52
N ILE A 166 25.57 8.26 -1.82
CA ILE A 166 25.27 7.07 -2.62
C ILE A 166 26.57 6.42 -3.13
N TYR A 167 27.67 7.16 -3.19
CA TYR A 167 28.97 6.68 -3.67
C TYR A 167 29.45 5.36 -3.06
N PRO A 168 29.38 5.11 -1.74
CA PRO A 168 29.75 3.82 -1.15
C PRO A 168 28.98 2.64 -1.75
N LEU A 169 27.74 2.88 -2.18
CA LEU A 169 26.84 1.89 -2.79
C LEU A 169 27.22 1.60 -4.24
N LEU A 170 27.75 2.59 -4.96
CA LEU A 170 28.12 2.50 -6.37
C LEU A 170 29.55 1.98 -6.61
N ASN A 171 30.46 2.16 -5.65
CA ASN A 171 31.90 2.05 -5.91
C ASN A 171 32.52 0.67 -5.58
N ASN A 172 31.77 -0.30 -5.06
CA ASN A 172 32.32 -1.47 -4.35
C ASN A 172 31.63 -2.82 -4.68
N ASP A 173 31.24 -3.08 -5.92
CA ASP A 173 30.53 -4.32 -6.33
C ASP A 173 29.21 -4.59 -5.58
N HIS A 174 28.72 -3.61 -4.82
CA HIS A 174 27.52 -3.78 -3.99
C HIS A 174 26.24 -3.78 -4.82
N THR A 175 26.28 -3.16 -6.01
CA THR A 175 25.21 -3.20 -7.01
C THR A 175 24.83 -4.63 -7.39
N GLU A 176 25.81 -5.54 -7.43
CA GLU A 176 25.56 -6.96 -7.69
C GLU A 176 24.80 -7.64 -6.55
N ARG A 177 24.82 -7.09 -5.34
CA ARG A 177 24.08 -7.67 -4.21
C ARG A 177 22.68 -7.10 -4.07
N ILE A 178 22.33 -6.03 -4.78
CA ILE A 178 21.02 -5.38 -4.66
C ILE A 178 19.93 -6.32 -5.16
N ARG A 179 19.11 -6.77 -4.22
CA ARG A 179 17.94 -7.62 -4.47
C ARG A 179 16.66 -6.79 -4.52
N LYS A 180 16.54 -5.83 -3.62
CA LYS A 180 15.42 -4.88 -3.60
C LYS A 180 15.95 -3.46 -3.67
N LEU A 181 15.33 -2.65 -4.50
CA LEU A 181 15.66 -1.24 -4.66
C LEU A 181 14.36 -0.44 -4.60
N ASP A 182 14.20 0.36 -3.57
CA ASP A 182 13.13 1.35 -3.42
C ASP A 182 13.73 2.73 -3.59
N ILE A 183 13.21 3.52 -4.52
CA ILE A 183 13.68 4.86 -4.82
C ILE A 183 12.50 5.81 -4.67
N ARG A 184 12.60 6.74 -3.74
CA ARG A 184 11.60 7.76 -3.49
C ARG A 184 12.19 9.12 -3.80
N LEU A 185 11.57 9.82 -4.73
CA LEU A 185 12.00 11.14 -5.15
C LEU A 185 10.94 12.15 -4.72
N THR A 186 11.32 13.09 -3.88
CA THR A 186 10.45 14.18 -3.45
C THR A 186 10.92 15.48 -4.10
N LEU A 187 10.04 16.14 -4.84
CA LEU A 187 10.34 17.39 -5.55
C LEU A 187 9.71 18.54 -4.75
N ALA A 188 10.55 19.32 -4.05
CA ALA A 188 10.11 20.28 -3.03
C ALA A 188 10.04 21.74 -3.50
N GLU A 189 10.53 22.05 -4.69
CA GLU A 189 10.54 23.41 -5.25
C GLU A 189 9.80 23.43 -6.58
N ASP A 190 9.30 24.62 -6.93
CA ASP A 190 8.57 24.85 -8.17
C ASP A 190 9.44 24.44 -9.38
N PRO A 191 8.97 23.52 -10.20
CA PRO A 191 9.71 22.95 -11.32
C PRO A 191 9.94 23.93 -12.47
N GLU A 192 9.25 25.07 -12.52
CA GLU A 192 9.66 26.14 -13.46
C GLU A 192 11.13 26.54 -13.25
N GLU A 193 11.67 26.40 -12.03
CA GLU A 193 13.10 26.59 -11.75
C GLU A 193 13.95 25.31 -11.92
N ILE A 194 13.34 24.13 -11.73
CA ILE A 194 13.98 22.83 -11.94
C ILE A 194 13.72 22.38 -13.38
N ALA A 195 14.36 23.05 -14.34
CA ALA A 195 14.33 22.61 -15.74
C ALA A 195 14.47 21.08 -15.85
N ASP A 196 13.66 20.41 -16.68
CA ASP A 196 13.68 18.95 -16.93
C ASP A 196 15.08 18.33 -16.98
N GLU A 197 16.05 19.10 -17.46
CA GLU A 197 17.45 18.73 -17.48
C GLU A 197 18.06 18.44 -16.10
N ALA A 198 17.67 19.14 -15.03
CA ALA A 198 18.22 18.96 -13.68
C ALA A 198 17.78 17.63 -13.07
N PHE A 199 16.49 17.31 -13.16
CA PHE A 199 15.95 16.01 -12.74
C PHE A 199 16.54 14.87 -13.57
N GLY A 200 16.52 15.02 -14.90
CA GLY A 200 17.14 14.08 -15.82
C GLY A 200 18.63 13.87 -15.57
N ARG A 201 19.37 14.96 -15.30
CA ARG A 201 20.79 14.88 -14.90
C ARG A 201 20.97 14.17 -13.58
N ALA A 202 20.12 14.44 -12.58
CA ALA A 202 20.21 13.77 -11.28
C ALA A 202 20.04 12.26 -11.43
N LEU A 203 19.02 11.80 -12.16
CA LEU A 203 18.83 10.39 -12.47
C LEU A 203 20.01 9.80 -13.26
N LYS A 204 20.51 10.53 -14.26
CA LYS A 204 21.70 10.13 -15.04
C LYS A 204 22.94 9.99 -14.19
N GLU A 205 23.08 10.82 -13.17
CA GLU A 205 24.22 10.79 -12.26
C GLU A 205 24.13 9.73 -11.19
N LEU A 206 22.94 9.22 -10.88
CA LEU A 206 22.82 8.10 -9.96
C LEU A 206 23.64 6.91 -10.44
N LYS A 207 23.89 6.76 -11.75
CA LYS A 207 24.64 5.65 -12.39
C LYS A 207 24.17 4.24 -11.98
N LEU A 208 23.11 4.16 -11.18
CA LEU A 208 22.63 2.95 -10.54
C LEU A 208 22.06 2.01 -11.58
N PHE A 209 21.20 2.53 -12.47
CA PHE A 209 20.68 1.75 -13.59
C PHE A 209 21.71 1.53 -14.71
N SER A 210 22.85 2.24 -14.69
CA SER A 210 23.95 2.02 -15.64
C SER A 210 24.82 0.85 -15.18
N SER A 211 24.70 0.50 -13.89
CA SER A 211 25.37 -0.62 -13.28
C SER A 211 24.57 -1.90 -13.53
N SER A 212 25.28 -3.02 -13.60
CA SER A 212 24.63 -4.33 -13.64
C SER A 212 23.93 -4.57 -12.30
N LEU A 213 22.63 -4.88 -12.33
CA LEU A 213 21.85 -5.28 -11.15
C LEU A 213 21.34 -6.73 -11.32
N PRO A 214 22.24 -7.73 -11.43
CA PRO A 214 21.88 -9.09 -11.84
C PRO A 214 20.99 -9.83 -10.85
N PHE A 215 20.96 -9.40 -9.58
CA PHE A 215 20.17 -9.99 -8.51
C PHE A 215 18.90 -9.21 -8.17
N LEU A 216 18.59 -8.14 -8.90
CA LEU A 216 17.40 -7.32 -8.62
C LEU A 216 16.12 -8.11 -8.85
N GLU A 217 15.38 -8.34 -7.78
CA GLU A 217 14.09 -9.04 -7.74
C GLU A 217 12.91 -8.05 -7.59
N SER A 218 13.14 -6.91 -6.94
CA SER A 218 12.11 -5.90 -6.70
C SER A 218 12.65 -4.49 -6.99
N LEU A 219 11.95 -3.74 -7.82
CA LEU A 219 12.21 -2.33 -8.08
C LEU A 219 10.94 -1.53 -7.75
N SER A 220 11.05 -0.60 -6.82
CA SER A 220 10.05 0.41 -6.53
C SER A 220 10.64 1.77 -6.85
N PHE A 221 9.92 2.58 -7.61
CA PHE A 221 10.31 3.94 -7.94
C PHE A 221 9.09 4.84 -7.80
N SER A 222 9.14 5.78 -6.87
CA SER A 222 8.09 6.75 -6.62
C SER A 222 8.59 8.18 -6.78
N VAL A 223 7.77 9.01 -7.41
CA VAL A 223 7.96 10.45 -7.52
C VAL A 223 6.80 11.14 -6.84
N HIS A 224 7.12 12.00 -5.87
CA HIS A 224 6.18 12.76 -5.06
C HIS A 224 6.46 14.26 -5.27
N PRO A 225 5.70 14.94 -6.14
CA PRO A 225 5.75 16.39 -6.22
C PRO A 225 5.10 16.99 -4.96
N GLU A 226 5.77 17.95 -4.31
CA GLU A 226 5.20 18.72 -3.18
C GLU A 226 4.43 19.96 -3.65
N PHE A 227 4.34 20.18 -4.97
CA PHE A 227 3.66 21.33 -5.59
C PHE A 227 2.52 20.87 -6.51
N GLU A 228 1.49 21.70 -6.62
CA GLU A 228 0.46 21.58 -7.65
C GLU A 228 0.99 22.26 -8.92
N SER A 229 1.04 21.54 -10.04
CA SER A 229 1.39 22.14 -11.33
C SER A 229 0.39 21.73 -12.38
N ASP A 230 -0.04 22.71 -13.16
CA ASP A 230 -1.00 22.54 -14.24
C ASP A 230 -0.39 21.95 -15.53
N ASP A 231 0.95 21.81 -15.61
CA ASP A 231 1.63 21.42 -16.85
C ASP A 231 2.01 19.92 -16.86
N ASP A 232 1.70 19.22 -17.95
CA ASP A 232 1.96 17.79 -18.13
C ASP A 232 3.43 17.50 -18.54
N THR A 233 4.33 18.46 -18.43
CA THR A 233 5.71 18.38 -18.94
C THR A 233 6.64 17.47 -18.12
N TYR A 234 6.21 16.94 -16.97
CA TYR A 234 6.98 16.03 -16.08
C TYR A 234 7.36 14.65 -16.66
N THR A 235 7.23 14.44 -17.97
CA THR A 235 6.78 13.17 -18.54
C THR A 235 7.79 12.32 -19.31
N ASP A 236 9.08 12.67 -19.41
CA ASP A 236 10.03 11.79 -20.12
C ASP A 236 11.01 11.05 -19.20
N LEU A 237 10.48 10.45 -18.13
CA LEU A 237 11.20 9.49 -17.28
C LEU A 237 11.78 8.31 -18.09
N ARG A 238 11.25 8.03 -19.31
CA ARG A 238 11.77 6.98 -20.22
C ARG A 238 13.27 7.14 -20.43
N ARG A 239 13.73 8.36 -20.72
CA ARG A 239 15.14 8.62 -21.06
C ARG A 239 16.08 8.27 -19.93
N TYR A 240 15.58 8.21 -18.70
CA TYR A 240 16.40 8.15 -17.50
C TYR A 240 16.35 6.79 -16.79
N LEU A 241 15.18 6.13 -16.73
CA LEU A 241 15.05 4.84 -16.04
C LEU A 241 15.44 3.65 -16.92
N PHE A 242 14.98 3.65 -18.18
CA PHE A 242 15.11 2.49 -19.07
C PHE A 242 15.71 2.85 -20.44
N GLY A 243 16.06 4.12 -20.66
CA GLY A 243 16.75 4.58 -21.86
C GLY A 243 18.21 4.12 -21.97
N TRP A 244 18.68 3.24 -21.10
CA TRP A 244 20.07 2.78 -21.06
C TRP A 244 20.17 1.40 -21.70
N ASN A 245 21.16 1.24 -22.57
CA ASN A 245 21.48 0.05 -23.37
C ASN A 245 21.71 -1.25 -22.56
N ALA A 246 21.46 -1.24 -21.25
CA ALA A 246 21.51 -2.40 -20.40
C ALA A 246 20.25 -3.25 -20.59
N SER A 247 20.44 -4.56 -20.78
CA SER A 247 19.34 -5.51 -20.71
C SER A 247 18.67 -5.41 -19.34
N PRO A 248 17.32 -5.37 -19.24
CA PRO A 248 16.63 -5.31 -17.96
C PRO A 248 17.03 -6.50 -17.07
N PRO A 249 17.03 -6.34 -15.73
CA PRO A 249 17.42 -7.42 -14.82
C PRO A 249 16.55 -8.66 -15.03
N THR A 250 17.18 -9.79 -15.32
CA THR A 250 16.48 -11.05 -15.67
C THR A 250 15.73 -11.66 -14.47
N ARG A 251 16.13 -11.29 -13.25
CA ARG A 251 15.52 -11.73 -11.99
C ARG A 251 14.41 -10.82 -11.49
N LEU A 252 14.12 -9.71 -12.16
CA LEU A 252 13.09 -8.79 -11.70
C LEU A 252 11.73 -9.50 -11.69
N ARG A 253 11.04 -9.45 -10.54
CA ARG A 253 9.72 -10.08 -10.30
C ARG A 253 8.67 -9.08 -9.85
N HIS A 254 9.09 -7.99 -9.21
CA HIS A 254 8.20 -6.95 -8.71
C HIS A 254 8.66 -5.60 -9.26
N LEU A 255 7.73 -4.89 -9.89
CA LEU A 255 7.97 -3.55 -10.40
C LEU A 255 6.83 -2.63 -9.97
N THR A 256 7.19 -1.56 -9.28
CA THR A 256 6.26 -0.55 -8.75
C THR A 256 6.71 0.82 -9.21
N LEU A 257 5.83 1.55 -9.90
CA LEU A 257 6.11 2.86 -10.50
C LEU A 257 5.02 3.86 -10.07
N HIS A 258 5.35 4.82 -9.21
CA HIS A 258 4.42 5.85 -8.72
C HIS A 258 4.85 7.23 -9.20
N GLY A 259 3.90 8.05 -9.67
CA GLY A 259 4.16 9.36 -10.25
C GLY A 259 5.07 9.34 -11.48
N CYS A 260 5.16 8.19 -12.16
CA CYS A 260 5.98 8.02 -13.34
C CYS A 260 5.16 8.25 -14.61
N TYR A 261 5.06 9.51 -15.02
CA TYR A 261 4.30 9.89 -16.22
C TYR A 261 5.12 9.74 -17.50
N GLY A 262 4.42 9.43 -18.60
CA GLY A 262 4.96 9.34 -19.96
C GLY A 262 6.02 8.25 -20.13
N GLY A 263 5.62 7.12 -20.73
CA GLY A 263 6.45 5.91 -20.62
C GLY A 263 6.19 4.86 -21.68
N LEU A 264 7.22 4.37 -22.39
CA LEU A 264 7.17 3.00 -22.89
C LEU A 264 7.46 2.19 -21.64
N ILE A 265 6.54 1.33 -21.23
CA ILE A 265 6.87 0.37 -20.19
C ILE A 265 7.98 -0.50 -20.77
N PRO A 266 9.15 -0.58 -20.11
CA PRO A 266 10.27 -1.36 -20.63
C PRO A 266 9.84 -2.80 -20.88
N SER A 267 10.45 -3.43 -21.89
CA SER A 267 10.21 -4.84 -22.25
C SER A 267 10.80 -5.82 -21.22
N ILE A 268 10.44 -5.65 -19.95
CA ILE A 268 10.76 -6.55 -18.85
C ILE A 268 9.87 -7.78 -18.99
N LYS A 269 10.44 -8.95 -18.74
CA LYS A 269 9.75 -10.25 -18.77
C LYS A 269 9.80 -10.89 -17.39
N ASN A 270 8.92 -11.86 -17.17
CA ASN A 270 8.84 -12.67 -15.95
C ASN A 270 8.44 -11.90 -14.68
N LEU A 271 7.75 -10.76 -14.82
CA LEU A 271 7.14 -10.09 -13.68
C LEU A 271 6.03 -10.96 -13.09
N THR A 272 5.94 -10.93 -11.76
CA THR A 272 4.88 -11.54 -10.96
C THR A 272 3.98 -10.48 -10.32
N SER A 273 4.50 -9.28 -10.08
CA SER A 273 3.74 -8.14 -9.60
C SER A 273 4.12 -6.90 -10.40
N PHE A 274 3.12 -6.18 -10.89
CA PHE A 274 3.30 -4.88 -11.53
C PHE A 274 2.32 -3.88 -10.92
N GLU A 275 2.86 -2.74 -10.52
CA GLU A 275 2.09 -1.62 -9.99
C GLU A 275 2.50 -0.33 -10.72
N LEU A 276 1.50 0.38 -11.22
CA LEU A 276 1.66 1.68 -11.86
C LEU A 276 0.62 2.63 -11.30
N ALA A 277 1.05 3.74 -10.73
CA ALA A 277 0.17 4.73 -10.13
C ALA A 277 0.55 6.15 -10.59
N GLY A 278 -0.41 6.92 -11.05
CA GLY A 278 -0.27 8.38 -11.13
C GLY A 278 -0.52 9.04 -9.77
N VAL A 279 -0.11 10.30 -9.67
CA VAL A 279 -0.45 11.28 -8.62
C VAL A 279 -1.82 11.90 -8.90
N GLU A 280 -2.63 12.05 -7.85
CA GLU A 280 -4.06 12.40 -7.92
C GLU A 280 -4.39 13.78 -8.50
N HIS A 281 -3.43 14.70 -8.45
CA HIS A 281 -3.62 16.09 -8.87
C HIS A 281 -3.23 16.34 -10.33
N PHE A 282 -2.70 15.35 -11.04
CA PHE A 282 -2.21 15.50 -12.41
C PHE A 282 -3.09 14.77 -13.42
N ALA A 283 -2.82 14.96 -14.72
CA ALA A 283 -3.48 14.18 -15.76
C ALA A 283 -3.23 12.66 -15.56
N PRO A 284 -4.20 11.80 -15.88
CA PRO A 284 -3.99 10.35 -15.82
C PRO A 284 -2.86 9.88 -16.73
N ILE A 285 -2.17 8.82 -16.30
CA ILE A 285 -1.15 8.17 -17.13
C ILE A 285 -1.83 7.52 -18.34
N GLU A 286 -1.62 8.09 -19.53
CA GLU A 286 -2.12 7.50 -20.76
C GLU A 286 -1.34 6.23 -21.11
N LEU A 287 -2.02 5.09 -21.03
CA LEU A 287 -1.45 3.78 -21.36
C LEU A 287 -1.61 3.49 -22.86
N ASP A 288 -0.61 3.87 -23.65
CA ASP A 288 -0.57 3.54 -25.08
C ASP A 288 -0.60 2.02 -25.29
N GLN A 289 -1.60 1.56 -26.04
CA GLN A 289 -1.82 0.15 -26.40
C GLN A 289 -0.60 -0.47 -27.05
N ARG A 290 0.16 0.30 -27.85
CA ARG A 290 1.37 -0.19 -28.54
C ARG A 290 2.49 -0.61 -27.59
N THR A 291 2.39 -0.22 -26.32
CA THR A 291 3.47 -0.31 -25.33
C THR A 291 3.03 -1.19 -24.17
N PHE A 292 1.80 -0.97 -23.70
CA PHE A 292 1.20 -1.72 -22.61
C PHE A 292 0.86 -3.16 -23.03
N LEU A 293 0.30 -3.37 -24.23
CA LEU A 293 -0.05 -4.72 -24.68
C LEU A 293 1.17 -5.64 -24.82
N PRO A 294 2.26 -5.25 -25.53
CA PRO A 294 3.45 -6.11 -25.58
C PRO A 294 4.06 -6.37 -24.20
N PHE A 295 4.02 -5.38 -23.30
CA PHE A 295 4.48 -5.54 -21.93
C PHE A 295 3.67 -6.60 -21.18
N VAL A 296 2.34 -6.48 -21.15
CA VAL A 296 1.47 -7.43 -20.45
C VAL A 296 1.57 -8.83 -21.08
N SER A 297 1.59 -8.91 -22.41
CA SER A 297 1.78 -10.15 -23.19
C SER A 297 3.10 -10.85 -22.87
N GLY A 298 4.16 -10.07 -22.67
CA GLY A 298 5.49 -10.56 -22.29
C GLY A 298 5.59 -11.11 -20.86
N ASN A 299 4.61 -10.80 -20.00
CA ASN A 299 4.60 -11.14 -18.58
C ASN A 299 3.49 -12.13 -18.22
N LYS A 300 3.52 -13.32 -18.83
CA LYS A 300 2.52 -14.40 -18.57
C LYS A 300 2.52 -14.91 -17.12
N SER A 301 3.57 -14.65 -16.36
CA SER A 301 3.71 -14.99 -14.94
C SER A 301 3.07 -13.98 -13.99
N LEU A 302 2.40 -12.95 -14.51
CA LEU A 302 1.83 -11.89 -13.68
C LEU A 302 0.74 -12.46 -12.77
N VAL A 303 0.96 -12.33 -11.46
CA VAL A 303 0.06 -12.74 -10.37
C VAL A 303 -0.67 -11.52 -9.82
N SER A 304 -0.05 -10.34 -9.80
CA SER A 304 -0.65 -9.09 -9.31
C SER A 304 -0.46 -7.97 -10.34
N LEU A 305 -1.54 -7.26 -10.64
CA LEU A 305 -1.58 -6.09 -11.50
C LEU A 305 -2.32 -4.97 -10.77
N SER A 306 -1.66 -3.86 -10.49
CA SER A 306 -2.24 -2.67 -9.87
C SER A 306 -2.05 -1.49 -10.82
N LEU A 307 -3.13 -0.84 -11.21
CA LEU A 307 -3.12 0.36 -12.04
C LEU A 307 -3.93 1.43 -11.31
N ALA A 308 -3.30 2.56 -11.00
CA ALA A 308 -3.94 3.68 -10.35
C ALA A 308 -3.78 4.95 -11.20
N HIS A 309 -4.82 5.77 -11.30
CA HIS A 309 -4.77 7.06 -11.99
C HIS A 309 -4.32 6.95 -13.46
N CYS A 310 -4.72 5.88 -14.15
CA CYS A 310 -4.37 5.61 -15.53
C CYS A 310 -5.56 5.88 -16.47
N SER A 311 -5.29 6.12 -17.75
CA SER A 311 -6.31 6.19 -18.79
C SER A 311 -5.96 5.27 -19.97
N PHE A 312 -7.00 4.76 -20.62
CA PHE A 312 -6.84 3.91 -21.81
C PHE A 312 -7.45 4.62 -23.01
N PRO A 313 -6.64 5.05 -23.99
CA PRO A 313 -7.19 5.66 -25.19
C PRO A 313 -8.14 4.66 -25.90
N VAL A 314 -9.17 5.20 -26.55
CA VAL A 314 -10.11 4.42 -27.34
C VAL A 314 -9.31 3.61 -28.36
N PRO A 315 -9.54 2.29 -28.50
CA PRO A 315 -8.79 1.50 -29.46
C PRO A 315 -9.01 2.04 -30.87
N GLU A 316 -7.96 2.59 -31.47
CA GLU A 316 -7.95 2.93 -32.89
C GLU A 316 -7.98 1.65 -33.76
N LEU A 317 -7.63 0.50 -33.17
CA LEU A 317 -7.48 -0.77 -33.88
C LEU A 317 -8.64 -1.73 -33.56
N PRO A 318 -9.58 -1.98 -34.50
CA PRO A 318 -10.76 -2.81 -34.27
C PRO A 318 -10.51 -4.33 -34.14
N ARG A 319 -9.25 -4.79 -33.97
CA ARG A 319 -8.89 -6.23 -34.06
C ARG A 319 -7.75 -6.70 -33.15
N VAL A 320 -7.56 -6.08 -31.99
CA VAL A 320 -6.61 -6.62 -31.01
C VAL A 320 -7.21 -7.87 -30.37
N THR A 321 -6.50 -9.00 -30.44
CA THR A 321 -6.88 -10.20 -29.66
C THR A 321 -6.60 -9.93 -28.19
N PRO A 322 -7.59 -10.05 -27.28
CA PRO A 322 -7.37 -9.82 -25.86
C PRO A 322 -6.24 -10.68 -25.29
N ILE A 323 -5.39 -10.10 -24.46
CA ILE A 323 -4.30 -10.82 -23.79
C ILE A 323 -4.89 -11.61 -22.62
N LYS A 324 -4.68 -12.93 -22.62
CA LYS A 324 -5.12 -13.81 -21.53
C LYS A 324 -4.15 -13.77 -20.35
N LEU A 325 -4.62 -13.29 -19.20
CA LEU A 325 -3.88 -13.27 -17.93
C LEU A 325 -4.33 -14.41 -17.00
N SER A 326 -4.06 -15.66 -17.37
CA SER A 326 -4.55 -16.85 -16.66
C SER A 326 -3.98 -17.04 -15.25
N GLY A 327 -2.82 -16.47 -14.95
CA GLY A 327 -2.15 -16.57 -13.64
C GLY A 327 -2.49 -15.43 -12.67
N LEU A 328 -3.28 -14.45 -13.10
CA LEU A 328 -3.57 -13.25 -12.32
C LEU A 328 -4.47 -13.61 -11.13
N LYS A 329 -3.98 -13.30 -9.93
CA LYS A 329 -4.69 -13.43 -8.64
C LYS A 329 -5.12 -12.07 -8.10
N THR A 330 -4.40 -11.00 -8.36
CA THR A 330 -4.77 -9.67 -7.86
C THR A 330 -4.86 -8.71 -9.02
N LEU A 331 -6.00 -8.05 -9.19
CA LEU A 331 -6.20 -6.92 -10.09
C LEU A 331 -6.65 -5.72 -9.26
N ARG A 332 -5.94 -4.61 -9.27
CA ARG A 332 -6.37 -3.35 -8.65
C ARG A 332 -6.43 -2.28 -9.72
N LEU A 333 -7.54 -1.57 -9.81
CA LEU A 333 -7.82 -0.55 -10.81
C LEU A 333 -8.36 0.69 -10.10
N SER A 334 -7.49 1.56 -9.65
CA SER A 334 -7.88 2.77 -8.94
C SER A 334 -7.90 3.98 -9.86
N ASN A 335 -8.93 4.83 -9.76
CA ASN A 335 -9.07 6.06 -10.52
C ASN A 335 -8.78 5.92 -12.03
N ILE A 336 -9.34 4.90 -12.68
CA ILE A 336 -9.15 4.70 -14.11
C ILE A 336 -10.08 5.65 -14.88
N ARG A 337 -9.52 6.65 -15.58
CA ARG A 337 -10.31 7.56 -16.43
C ARG A 337 -10.47 6.98 -17.83
N LYS A 338 -11.66 7.14 -18.43
CA LYS A 338 -11.98 6.71 -19.82
C LYS A 338 -11.50 5.27 -20.10
N SER A 339 -12.25 4.28 -19.62
CA SER A 339 -11.88 2.87 -19.68
C SER A 339 -12.33 2.04 -20.90
N PRO A 340 -12.98 2.56 -21.98
CA PRO A 340 -13.59 1.66 -22.98
C PRO A 340 -12.55 0.76 -23.68
N GLY A 341 -11.27 1.14 -23.66
CA GLY A 341 -10.17 0.33 -24.16
C GLY A 341 -9.81 -0.87 -23.29
N PHE A 342 -9.66 -0.72 -21.96
CA PHE A 342 -9.08 -1.77 -21.08
C PHE A 342 -9.66 -3.18 -21.29
N PRO A 343 -10.99 -3.38 -21.39
CA PRO A 343 -11.56 -4.72 -21.48
C PRO A 343 -11.45 -5.35 -22.86
N SER A 344 -11.25 -4.54 -23.90
CA SER A 344 -10.94 -5.04 -25.24
C SER A 344 -9.49 -5.55 -25.33
N LEU A 345 -8.64 -5.13 -24.39
CA LEU A 345 -7.20 -5.38 -24.40
C LEU A 345 -6.80 -6.61 -23.59
N ILE A 346 -7.53 -6.91 -22.51
CA ILE A 346 -7.18 -7.98 -21.57
C ILE A 346 -8.38 -8.90 -21.34
N GLU A 347 -8.16 -10.20 -21.50
CA GLU A 347 -9.06 -11.24 -20.99
C GLU A 347 -8.49 -11.78 -19.68
N ILE A 348 -9.28 -11.74 -18.61
CA ILE A 348 -8.90 -12.26 -17.30
C ILE A 348 -9.78 -13.47 -17.02
N PRO A 349 -9.32 -14.71 -17.30
CA PRO A 349 -10.13 -15.90 -17.11
C PRO A 349 -10.64 -16.06 -15.67
N ALA A 350 -9.87 -15.59 -14.68
CA ALA A 350 -10.26 -15.61 -13.28
C ALA A 350 -11.56 -14.82 -13.00
N LEU A 351 -11.88 -13.80 -13.80
CA LEU A 351 -13.16 -13.08 -13.69
C LEU A 351 -14.36 -14.00 -13.94
N LYS A 352 -14.23 -15.03 -14.78
CA LYS A 352 -15.29 -16.02 -15.04
C LYS A 352 -15.60 -16.88 -13.81
N ALA A 353 -14.65 -16.98 -12.87
CA ALA A 353 -14.78 -17.74 -11.63
C ALA A 353 -15.12 -16.85 -10.41
N LEU A 354 -15.40 -15.56 -10.61
CA LEU A 354 -15.81 -14.67 -9.52
C LEU A 354 -17.12 -15.15 -8.90
N SER A 355 -17.07 -15.49 -7.62
CA SER A 355 -18.23 -15.88 -6.83
C SER A 355 -18.64 -14.82 -5.81
N SER A 356 -17.75 -13.92 -5.42
CA SER A 356 -18.01 -12.86 -4.45
C SER A 356 -17.68 -11.48 -5.04
N LEU A 357 -18.52 -10.49 -4.76
CA LEU A 357 -18.33 -9.10 -5.14
C LEU A 357 -18.57 -8.22 -3.91
N HIS A 358 -17.52 -7.66 -3.32
CA HIS A 358 -17.68 -6.65 -2.28
C HIS A 358 -17.61 -5.26 -2.92
N ILE A 359 -18.40 -4.31 -2.42
CA ILE A 359 -18.50 -2.93 -2.90
C ILE A 359 -18.42 -2.05 -1.66
N PHE A 360 -17.46 -1.16 -1.62
CA PHE A 360 -17.14 -0.26 -0.52
C PHE A 360 -17.41 1.18 -0.96
N ALA A 361 -17.68 2.07 -0.01
CA ALA A 361 -17.62 3.51 -0.25
C ALA A 361 -16.58 4.09 0.71
N LEU A 362 -15.55 4.77 0.19
CA LEU A 362 -14.50 5.39 1.00
C LEU A 362 -14.74 6.91 1.09
N PRO A 363 -14.88 7.49 2.29
CA PRO A 363 -14.81 8.95 2.48
C PRO A 363 -13.39 9.44 2.19
N ARG A 364 -13.27 10.60 1.54
CA ARG A 364 -11.97 11.24 1.33
C ARG A 364 -11.79 12.37 2.34
N GLU A 365 -10.73 12.32 3.14
CA GLU A 365 -10.50 13.22 4.29
C GLU A 365 -10.40 14.72 3.93
N ASN A 366 -10.24 15.07 2.65
CA ASN A 366 -10.02 16.44 2.20
C ASN A 366 -11.06 16.99 1.20
N TYR A 367 -12.09 16.21 0.83
CA TYR A 367 -13.08 16.67 -0.14
C TYR A 367 -14.48 16.21 0.20
N ASP A 368 -15.49 17.01 -0.15
CA ASP A 368 -16.91 16.71 0.10
C ASP A 368 -17.49 15.60 -0.79
N TYR A 369 -16.65 14.72 -1.33
CA TYR A 369 -16.98 13.65 -2.27
C TYR A 369 -16.67 12.27 -1.70
N TYR A 370 -17.43 11.26 -2.13
CA TYR A 370 -17.24 9.86 -1.77
C TYR A 370 -16.86 9.05 -2.99
N ASN A 371 -15.93 8.10 -2.82
CA ASN A 371 -15.57 7.17 -3.87
C ASN A 371 -16.27 5.83 -3.63
N ALA A 372 -16.87 5.25 -4.67
CA ALA A 372 -17.25 3.84 -4.65
C ALA A 372 -16.04 3.00 -5.05
N ASP A 373 -15.53 2.18 -4.12
CA ASP A 373 -14.53 1.15 -4.37
C ASP A 373 -15.23 -0.21 -4.56
N PHE A 374 -14.72 -1.07 -5.43
CA PHE A 374 -15.26 -2.40 -5.71
C PHE A 374 -14.20 -3.41 -5.38
N ARG A 375 -14.37 -4.17 -4.31
CA ARG A 375 -13.50 -5.32 -4.06
C ARG A 375 -14.19 -6.62 -4.46
N ALA A 376 -14.08 -7.07 -5.70
CA ALA A 376 -14.53 -8.42 -6.04
C ALA A 376 -13.53 -9.49 -5.56
N CYS A 377 -14.02 -10.59 -5.02
CA CYS A 377 -13.20 -11.73 -4.61
C CYS A 377 -13.75 -13.01 -5.27
N ALA A 378 -12.91 -13.84 -5.89
CA ALA A 378 -13.34 -15.22 -6.13
C ALA A 378 -13.44 -15.96 -4.77
N ARG A 379 -14.09 -17.14 -4.72
CA ARG A 379 -14.31 -17.92 -3.49
C ARG A 379 -13.10 -17.89 -2.56
N SER A 380 -13.33 -17.97 -1.25
CA SER A 380 -12.31 -17.90 -0.18
C SER A 380 -11.06 -18.75 -0.43
N ASP A 381 -11.14 -19.75 -1.32
CA ASP A 381 -10.11 -20.75 -1.55
C ASP A 381 -9.34 -20.51 -2.87
N ASP A 382 -9.88 -19.75 -3.83
CA ASP A 382 -9.29 -19.53 -5.17
C ASP A 382 -8.42 -18.27 -5.25
N GLY A 383 -8.54 -17.37 -4.27
CA GLY A 383 -7.57 -16.30 -4.00
C GLY A 383 -7.49 -15.18 -5.04
N PHE A 384 -8.49 -15.00 -5.91
CA PHE A 384 -8.55 -13.84 -6.80
C PHE A 384 -9.17 -12.62 -6.12
N GLN A 385 -8.52 -11.46 -6.18
CA GLN A 385 -8.97 -10.18 -5.64
C GLN A 385 -8.94 -9.11 -6.74
N LEU A 386 -10.10 -8.57 -7.10
CA LEU A 386 -10.30 -7.37 -7.92
C LEU A 386 -10.60 -6.19 -7.00
N SER A 387 -9.87 -5.09 -7.08
CA SER A 387 -10.25 -3.79 -6.47
C SER A 387 -10.49 -2.79 -7.60
N ILE A 388 -11.56 -2.01 -7.59
CA ILE A 388 -11.78 -0.92 -8.54
C ILE A 388 -12.14 0.32 -7.74
N ASP A 389 -11.31 1.34 -7.75
CA ASP A 389 -11.65 2.62 -7.11
C ASP A 389 -12.03 3.61 -8.23
N ILE A 390 -13.21 4.25 -8.13
CA ILE A 390 -13.68 5.21 -9.13
C ILE A 390 -13.70 6.60 -8.49
N LEU A 391 -12.81 7.49 -8.95
CA LEU A 391 -12.90 8.91 -8.60
C LEU A 391 -13.97 9.62 -9.43
N GLU A 392 -14.71 10.51 -8.77
CA GLU A 392 -15.54 11.50 -9.43
C GLU A 392 -14.66 12.55 -10.14
N PRO A 393 -14.90 12.85 -11.43
CA PRO A 393 -14.27 13.99 -12.07
C PRO A 393 -14.86 15.30 -11.53
N TYR A 394 -14.06 16.34 -11.53
CA TYR A 394 -14.39 17.72 -11.12
C TYR A 394 -15.48 18.44 -11.97
N PHE A 395 -16.25 17.75 -12.84
CA PHE A 395 -17.13 18.41 -13.82
C PHE A 395 -18.44 17.67 -14.13
N ASP A 396 -19.43 18.44 -14.62
CA ASP A 396 -20.87 18.20 -14.93
C ASP A 396 -21.27 16.95 -15.74
N GLU A 397 -20.37 16.00 -16.01
CA GLU A 397 -20.80 14.74 -16.61
C GLU A 397 -21.62 13.93 -15.60
N PRO A 398 -22.81 13.44 -15.99
CA PRO A 398 -23.60 12.61 -15.11
C PRO A 398 -22.75 11.41 -14.65
N ILE A 399 -22.62 11.24 -13.33
CA ILE A 399 -22.10 10.04 -12.65
C ILE A 399 -22.80 8.76 -13.19
N GLU A 400 -23.92 8.96 -13.88
CA GLU A 400 -25.04 8.07 -14.00
C GLU A 400 -24.80 6.77 -14.83
N ASP A 401 -23.67 6.65 -15.53
CA ASP A 401 -23.33 5.46 -16.31
C ASP A 401 -21.93 4.87 -16.03
N ARG A 402 -21.07 5.55 -15.26
CA ARG A 402 -19.65 5.15 -15.18
C ARG A 402 -19.39 3.86 -14.40
N MET A 403 -20.07 3.66 -13.27
CA MET A 403 -19.92 2.45 -12.44
C MET A 403 -20.30 1.18 -13.23
N THR A 404 -21.51 1.17 -13.76
CA THR A 404 -22.03 0.05 -14.55
C THR A 404 -21.24 -0.12 -15.84
N SER A 405 -20.88 0.97 -16.53
CA SER A 405 -20.07 0.92 -17.76
C SER A 405 -18.64 0.44 -17.51
N ASN A 406 -18.01 0.82 -16.39
CA ASN A 406 -16.68 0.34 -16.01
C ASN A 406 -16.71 -1.14 -15.66
N TRP A 407 -17.66 -1.59 -14.85
CA TRP A 407 -17.82 -3.01 -14.56
C TRP A 407 -18.12 -3.80 -15.83
N LEU A 408 -19.22 -3.47 -16.53
CA LEU A 408 -19.60 -4.15 -17.77
C LEU A 408 -18.51 -4.06 -18.82
N GLY A 409 -17.73 -2.98 -18.81
CA GLY A 409 -16.48 -2.85 -19.52
C GLY A 409 -15.57 -3.99 -19.10
N ILE A 410 -14.94 -3.88 -17.92
CA ILE A 410 -13.90 -4.79 -17.40
C ILE A 410 -14.30 -6.26 -17.53
N THR A 411 -15.58 -6.55 -17.31
CA THR A 411 -16.10 -7.90 -17.25
C THR A 411 -16.82 -8.35 -18.51
N ARG A 412 -16.91 -7.52 -19.57
CA ARG A 412 -17.71 -7.78 -20.78
C ARG A 412 -17.49 -9.16 -21.38
N ASN A 413 -16.24 -9.59 -21.41
CA ASN A 413 -15.80 -10.86 -22.00
C ASN A 413 -15.88 -12.04 -21.02
N ALA A 414 -16.09 -11.75 -19.74
CA ALA A 414 -16.12 -12.75 -18.68
C ALA A 414 -17.55 -13.11 -18.25
N ASP A 415 -18.53 -12.20 -18.37
CA ASP A 415 -19.90 -12.38 -17.84
C ASP A 415 -19.88 -12.97 -16.42
N PRO A 416 -19.16 -12.34 -15.46
CA PRO A 416 -19.03 -12.88 -14.12
C PRO A 416 -20.41 -12.98 -13.48
N ARG A 417 -20.64 -14.09 -12.80
CA ARG A 417 -21.90 -14.36 -12.11
C ARG A 417 -21.62 -14.42 -10.61
N PRO A 418 -21.37 -13.27 -9.97
CA PRO A 418 -21.12 -13.25 -8.54
C PRO A 418 -22.34 -13.80 -7.83
N THR A 419 -22.18 -14.92 -7.13
CA THR A 419 -23.25 -15.54 -6.34
C THR A 419 -23.41 -14.84 -4.99
N PHE A 420 -22.38 -14.14 -4.52
CA PHE A 420 -22.40 -13.33 -3.31
C PHE A 420 -22.04 -11.89 -3.65
N VAL A 421 -22.84 -10.92 -3.21
CA VAL A 421 -22.54 -9.49 -3.35
C VAL A 421 -22.66 -8.84 -1.98
N ARG A 422 -21.65 -8.11 -1.52
CA ARG A 422 -21.67 -7.34 -0.25
C ARG A 422 -21.46 -5.87 -0.51
N PHE A 423 -22.28 -5.00 0.06
CA PHE A 423 -22.07 -3.56 0.13
C PHE A 423 -21.63 -3.22 1.55
N GLU A 424 -20.36 -2.87 1.70
CA GLU A 424 -19.69 -2.64 2.97
C GLU A 424 -19.55 -1.15 3.27
N ARG A 425 -19.78 -0.80 4.53
CA ARG A 425 -19.75 0.56 5.05
C ARG A 425 -18.31 1.05 5.26
N GLN A 426 -18.07 2.31 4.91
CA GLN A 426 -17.10 3.14 5.62
C GLN A 426 -17.79 4.48 5.89
N ASP A 427 -17.85 4.91 7.15
CA ASP A 427 -18.75 5.93 7.69
C ASP A 427 -18.93 7.20 6.85
N PRO A 428 -20.07 7.37 6.16
CA PRO A 428 -20.39 8.61 5.48
C PRO A 428 -21.08 9.58 6.44
N ASP A 429 -20.63 10.84 6.44
CA ASP A 429 -21.38 12.00 6.91
C ASP A 429 -22.75 12.08 6.19
N PRO A 430 -23.87 11.81 6.90
CA PRO A 430 -25.21 11.73 6.34
C PRO A 430 -25.78 13.07 5.86
N GLU A 431 -25.19 14.20 6.27
CA GLU A 431 -25.73 15.53 5.96
C GLU A 431 -25.54 15.93 4.50
N ARG A 432 -24.68 15.23 3.75
CA ARG A 432 -24.19 15.70 2.45
C ARG A 432 -25.04 15.27 1.25
N GLY A 433 -26.08 14.44 1.43
CA GLY A 433 -27.12 14.20 0.41
C GLY A 433 -26.69 13.48 -0.87
N TRP A 434 -25.51 12.86 -0.90
CA TRP A 434 -24.99 12.16 -2.06
C TRP A 434 -25.51 10.72 -2.11
N GLY A 435 -26.30 10.41 -3.14
CA GLY A 435 -26.79 9.05 -3.39
C GLY A 435 -26.33 8.53 -4.75
N ILE A 436 -26.04 7.23 -4.82
CA ILE A 436 -25.93 6.47 -6.07
C ILE A 436 -27.24 6.61 -6.85
N LYS A 437 -27.19 7.45 -7.89
CA LYS A 437 -28.30 7.63 -8.83
C LYS A 437 -28.37 6.49 -9.86
N VAL A 438 -27.33 5.67 -9.97
CA VAL A 438 -27.22 4.57 -10.95
C VAL A 438 -27.72 3.28 -10.37
N SER A 439 -28.31 2.48 -11.24
CA SER A 439 -28.65 1.11 -10.94
C SER A 439 -27.43 0.19 -11.11
N PRO A 440 -26.78 -0.33 -10.04
CA PRO A 440 -25.90 -1.49 -10.11
C PRO A 440 -26.64 -2.79 -10.41
N LEU A 441 -27.89 -2.78 -10.89
CA LEU A 441 -28.65 -3.98 -11.21
C LEU A 441 -27.88 -5.01 -12.06
N PRO A 442 -27.07 -4.63 -13.07
CA PRO A 442 -26.28 -5.62 -13.81
C PRO A 442 -25.29 -6.41 -12.95
N LEU A 443 -24.85 -5.85 -11.81
CA LEU A 443 -24.00 -6.53 -10.83
C LEU A 443 -24.79 -7.53 -9.98
N LEU A 444 -26.07 -7.23 -9.74
CA LEU A 444 -26.92 -7.96 -8.81
C LEU A 444 -27.75 -9.06 -9.48
N ILE A 445 -27.84 -9.04 -10.82
CA ILE A 445 -28.72 -9.95 -11.56
C ILE A 445 -28.33 -11.42 -11.41
N HIS A 446 -27.13 -11.74 -10.92
CA HIS A 446 -26.73 -13.13 -10.65
C HIS A 446 -26.49 -13.43 -9.17
N ALA A 447 -26.73 -12.45 -8.28
CA ALA A 447 -26.52 -12.62 -6.85
C ALA A 447 -27.52 -13.64 -6.27
N GLU A 448 -26.99 -14.65 -5.58
CA GLU A 448 -27.75 -15.57 -4.73
C GLU A 448 -27.86 -15.01 -3.31
N VAL A 449 -26.77 -14.43 -2.81
CA VAL A 449 -26.68 -13.74 -1.53
C VAL A 449 -26.36 -12.27 -1.80
N LEU A 450 -27.18 -11.37 -1.27
CA LEU A 450 -26.91 -9.94 -1.22
C LEU A 450 -26.76 -9.52 0.25
N GLU A 451 -25.63 -8.94 0.60
CA GLU A 451 -25.35 -8.32 1.88
C GLU A 451 -25.25 -6.81 1.70
N ILE A 452 -26.00 -6.02 2.47
CA ILE A 452 -26.02 -4.57 2.30
C ILE A 452 -26.35 -3.86 3.61
N SER A 453 -25.59 -2.82 3.92
CA SER A 453 -25.96 -1.90 5.01
C SER A 453 -27.28 -1.19 4.69
N VAL A 454 -28.19 -1.15 5.67
CA VAL A 454 -29.49 -0.48 5.49
C VAL A 454 -29.31 1.02 5.29
N PHE A 455 -28.29 1.61 5.92
CA PHE A 455 -27.92 2.99 5.67
C PHE A 455 -27.56 3.19 4.19
N PHE A 456 -26.70 2.32 3.66
CA PHE A 456 -26.33 2.37 2.25
C PHE A 456 -27.54 2.17 1.33
N ALA A 457 -28.43 1.24 1.65
CA ALA A 457 -29.65 0.98 0.91
C ALA A 457 -30.59 2.20 0.84
N ASP A 458 -30.79 2.90 1.95
CA ASP A 458 -31.79 3.98 2.05
C ASP A 458 -31.24 5.36 1.72
N VAL A 459 -30.00 5.65 2.12
CA VAL A 459 -29.36 6.96 1.92
C VAL A 459 -28.65 7.01 0.58
N TRP A 460 -27.85 5.99 0.28
CA TRP A 460 -26.99 6.00 -0.89
C TRP A 460 -27.69 5.43 -2.11
N TYR A 461 -28.32 4.27 -2.02
CA TYR A 461 -28.86 3.58 -3.18
C TYR A 461 -30.38 3.68 -3.24
N SER A 462 -30.91 4.90 -3.42
CA SER A 462 -32.36 5.18 -3.47
C SER A 462 -33.14 4.30 -4.49
N LYS A 463 -32.48 3.81 -5.54
CA LYS A 463 -33.04 2.90 -6.56
C LYS A 463 -32.93 1.41 -6.20
N LEU A 464 -32.25 1.02 -5.13
CA LEU A 464 -32.04 -0.37 -4.72
C LEU A 464 -33.35 -1.15 -4.71
N TRP A 465 -34.38 -0.59 -4.09
CA TRP A 465 -35.68 -1.24 -3.97
C TRP A 465 -36.38 -1.44 -5.30
N HIS A 466 -36.12 -0.58 -6.29
CA HIS A 466 -36.63 -0.77 -7.65
C HIS A 466 -35.84 -1.85 -8.40
N ASP A 467 -34.54 -1.93 -8.18
CA ASP A 467 -33.64 -2.87 -8.85
C ASP A 467 -33.73 -4.28 -8.27
N LEU A 468 -33.86 -4.40 -6.96
CA LEU A 468 -34.20 -5.64 -6.26
C LEU A 468 -35.47 -6.30 -6.80
N LYS A 469 -36.43 -5.53 -7.34
CA LYS A 469 -37.60 -6.09 -8.02
C LYS A 469 -37.26 -6.73 -9.35
N LYS A 470 -36.21 -6.27 -10.02
CA LYS A 470 -35.77 -6.76 -11.33
C LYS A 470 -34.81 -7.96 -11.19
N ILE A 471 -34.16 -8.12 -10.04
CA ILE A 471 -33.42 -9.34 -9.73
C ILE A 471 -34.40 -10.51 -9.69
N GLY A 472 -34.11 -11.54 -10.48
CA GLY A 472 -34.96 -12.71 -10.67
C GLY A 472 -34.97 -13.65 -9.46
N PRO A 473 -35.52 -14.86 -9.59
CA PRO A 473 -35.67 -15.82 -8.49
C PRO A 473 -34.33 -16.27 -7.85
N GLN A 474 -33.20 -16.03 -8.52
CA GLN A 474 -31.86 -16.39 -8.07
C GLN A 474 -31.44 -15.78 -6.72
N LEU A 475 -31.94 -14.59 -6.35
CA LEU A 475 -31.63 -14.01 -5.05
C LEU A 475 -32.38 -14.78 -3.95
N THR A 476 -31.68 -15.68 -3.27
CA THR A 476 -32.23 -16.57 -2.25
C THR A 476 -32.08 -15.98 -0.85
N THR A 477 -31.02 -15.21 -0.62
CA THR A 477 -30.65 -14.67 0.69
C THR A 477 -30.40 -13.16 0.61
N LEU A 478 -31.06 -12.40 1.48
CA LEU A 478 -30.74 -10.99 1.75
C LEU A 478 -30.20 -10.88 3.19
N ARG A 479 -28.99 -10.36 3.34
CA ARG A 479 -28.36 -9.99 4.61
C ARG A 479 -28.35 -8.48 4.71
N LEU A 480 -28.83 -7.97 5.84
CA LEU A 480 -28.88 -6.53 6.09
C LEU A 480 -27.99 -6.22 7.27
N GLU A 481 -27.07 -5.29 7.10
CA GLU A 481 -26.28 -4.73 8.19
C GLU A 481 -27.01 -3.51 8.75
N VAL A 482 -27.27 -3.48 10.07
CA VAL A 482 -28.01 -2.39 10.71
C VAL A 482 -27.19 -1.74 11.78
N ILE A 483 -27.18 -0.42 11.70
CA ILE A 483 -26.45 0.47 12.58
C ILE A 483 -27.40 0.95 13.67
N GLU A 484 -26.84 1.26 14.83
CA GLU A 484 -27.54 1.89 15.95
C GLU A 484 -28.36 3.11 15.48
N GLY A 485 -29.57 3.26 16.03
CA GLY A 485 -30.47 4.38 15.70
C GLY A 485 -31.32 4.22 14.44
N MET A 486 -31.09 3.23 13.58
CA MET A 486 -31.84 3.08 12.31
C MET A 486 -33.11 2.20 12.38
N GLY A 487 -33.45 1.62 13.53
CA GLY A 487 -34.49 0.58 13.67
C GLY A 487 -35.82 0.81 12.92
N PRO A 488 -36.48 1.98 13.03
CA PRO A 488 -37.75 2.23 12.33
C PRO A 488 -37.63 2.33 10.81
N ALA A 489 -36.52 2.87 10.30
CA ALA A 489 -36.27 2.98 8.85
C ALA A 489 -36.02 1.59 8.24
N VAL A 490 -35.24 0.77 8.94
CA VAL A 490 -34.97 -0.64 8.59
C VAL A 490 -36.27 -1.42 8.41
N ALA A 491 -37.13 -1.44 9.43
CA ALA A 491 -38.38 -2.21 9.38
C ALA A 491 -39.26 -1.82 8.18
N LYS A 492 -39.33 -0.52 7.87
CA LYS A 492 -40.09 0.00 6.73
C LYS A 492 -39.49 -0.47 5.39
N SER A 493 -38.17 -0.42 5.26
CA SER A 493 -37.46 -0.76 4.03
C SER A 493 -37.47 -2.27 3.77
N VAL A 494 -37.26 -3.09 4.80
CA VAL A 494 -37.39 -4.56 4.69
C VAL A 494 -38.82 -4.97 4.33
N LYS A 495 -39.84 -4.39 4.96
CA LYS A 495 -41.25 -4.67 4.63
C LYS A 495 -41.60 -4.34 3.17
N ARG A 496 -41.06 -3.25 2.63
CA ARG A 496 -41.23 -2.87 1.22
C ARG A 496 -40.62 -3.91 0.28
N PHE A 497 -39.45 -4.44 0.61
CA PHE A 497 -38.77 -5.46 -0.19
C PHE A 497 -39.53 -6.79 -0.23
N PHE A 498 -39.90 -7.33 0.93
CA PHE A 498 -40.64 -8.58 1.03
C PHE A 498 -41.92 -8.57 0.20
N ARG A 499 -42.72 -7.51 0.37
CA ARG A 499 -43.96 -7.34 -0.38
C ARG A 499 -43.72 -7.31 -1.89
N ALA A 500 -42.63 -6.71 -2.33
CA ALA A 500 -42.30 -6.60 -3.74
C ALA A 500 -41.84 -7.92 -4.37
N ARG A 501 -41.06 -8.74 -3.64
CA ARG A 501 -40.62 -10.08 -4.08
C ARG A 501 -41.78 -11.08 -4.13
N TRP A 502 -42.65 -11.05 -3.11
CA TRP A 502 -43.85 -11.88 -3.05
C TRP A 502 -44.77 -11.69 -4.25
N MET A 503 -45.08 -10.42 -4.59
CA MET A 503 -45.96 -10.12 -5.73
C MET A 503 -45.41 -10.60 -7.08
N LYS A 504 -44.12 -10.96 -7.17
CA LYS A 504 -43.50 -11.52 -8.37
C LYS A 504 -43.38 -13.04 -8.37
N GLY A 505 -43.87 -13.74 -7.33
CA GLY A 505 -43.75 -15.19 -7.23
C GLY A 505 -42.30 -15.67 -7.05
N SER A 506 -41.44 -14.83 -6.45
CA SER A 506 -40.04 -15.17 -6.16
C SER A 506 -39.75 -14.91 -4.68
N PRO A 507 -40.31 -15.71 -3.75
CA PRO A 507 -40.05 -15.55 -2.32
C PRO A 507 -38.57 -15.83 -2.02
N LEU A 508 -38.02 -15.14 -1.02
CA LEU A 508 -36.70 -15.48 -0.48
C LEU A 508 -36.81 -16.79 0.29
N THR A 509 -35.80 -17.64 0.20
CA THR A 509 -35.72 -18.86 1.01
C THR A 509 -35.13 -18.58 2.39
N SER A 510 -34.33 -17.52 2.52
CA SER A 510 -33.68 -17.12 3.77
C SER A 510 -33.63 -15.59 3.89
N LEU A 511 -33.86 -15.10 5.11
CA LEU A 511 -33.58 -13.73 5.53
C LEU A 511 -32.69 -13.82 6.76
N GLU A 512 -31.39 -13.67 6.55
CA GLU A 512 -30.38 -13.85 7.60
C GLU A 512 -30.01 -12.51 8.25
N ARG A 513 -29.89 -12.55 9.58
CA ARG A 513 -29.54 -11.41 10.43
C ARG A 513 -28.02 -11.25 10.57
N MET A 514 -27.60 -10.00 10.33
CA MET A 514 -26.51 -9.15 10.87
C MET A 514 -25.32 -9.72 11.62
N THR A 515 -24.14 -9.25 11.19
CA THR A 515 -23.02 -8.90 12.04
C THR A 515 -23.27 -7.54 12.71
N PHE A 516 -22.99 -7.43 14.01
CA PHE A 516 -22.96 -6.18 14.76
C PHE A 516 -21.51 -5.79 14.96
N ASP A 517 -21.01 -4.92 14.10
CA ASP A 517 -19.69 -4.34 14.30
C ASP A 517 -19.84 -3.10 15.19
N ASP A 518 -19.05 -3.02 16.25
CA ASP A 518 -18.91 -1.88 17.17
C ASP A 518 -20.17 -1.44 17.95
N MET A 519 -21.18 -2.31 18.09
CA MET A 519 -22.35 -2.04 18.94
C MET A 519 -22.16 -2.47 20.40
N SER A 520 -22.81 -1.77 21.32
CA SER A 520 -22.91 -2.22 22.72
C SER A 520 -23.78 -3.48 22.83
N GLU A 521 -23.54 -4.31 23.84
CA GLU A 521 -24.36 -5.52 24.11
C GLU A 521 -25.85 -5.18 24.30
N GLU A 522 -26.16 -4.02 24.90
CA GLU A 522 -27.53 -3.56 25.13
C GLU A 522 -28.22 -3.18 23.81
N ASP A 523 -27.52 -2.46 22.93
CA ASP A 523 -28.04 -2.05 21.64
C ASP A 523 -28.17 -3.24 20.67
N GLU A 524 -27.24 -4.19 20.74
CA GLU A 524 -27.35 -5.45 20.02
C GLU A 524 -28.61 -6.21 20.45
N ALA A 525 -28.82 -6.41 21.76
CA ALA A 525 -30.00 -7.09 22.29
C ALA A 525 -31.31 -6.38 21.90
N LYS A 526 -31.32 -5.04 21.91
CA LYS A 526 -32.45 -4.22 21.48
C LYS A 526 -32.72 -4.36 19.98
N ALA A 527 -31.68 -4.37 19.15
CA ALA A 527 -31.80 -4.64 17.72
C ALA A 527 -32.26 -6.08 17.46
N ILE A 528 -31.85 -7.06 18.29
CA ILE A 528 -32.31 -8.47 18.23
C ILE A 528 -33.81 -8.50 18.45
N LYS A 529 -34.25 -7.91 19.55
CA LYS A 529 -35.67 -7.85 19.90
C LYS A 529 -36.51 -7.16 18.82
N LEU A 530 -36.10 -5.99 18.34
CA LEU A 530 -36.83 -5.26 17.29
C LEU A 530 -36.93 -6.07 15.98
N TRP A 531 -35.89 -6.82 15.64
CA TRP A 531 -35.90 -7.68 14.47
C TRP A 531 -36.82 -8.89 14.63
N GLU A 532 -36.80 -9.56 15.79
CA GLU A 532 -37.70 -10.68 16.06
C GLU A 532 -39.15 -10.23 16.12
N GLU A 533 -39.44 -9.09 16.75
CA GLU A 533 -40.78 -8.47 16.72
C GLU A 533 -41.21 -8.14 15.29
N PHE A 534 -40.30 -7.59 14.47
CA PHE A 534 -40.54 -7.32 13.06
C PHE A 534 -40.80 -8.60 12.26
N ARG A 535 -39.97 -9.64 12.44
CA ARG A 535 -40.09 -10.94 11.78
C ARG A 535 -41.43 -11.61 12.14
N ALA A 536 -41.80 -11.58 13.42
CA ALA A 536 -43.10 -12.05 13.88
C ALA A 536 -44.26 -11.23 13.27
N SER A 537 -44.09 -9.91 13.13
CA SER A 537 -45.12 -9.04 12.53
C SER A 537 -45.29 -9.20 11.02
N LEU A 538 -44.28 -9.73 10.33
CA LEU A 538 -44.34 -10.03 8.91
C LEU A 538 -45.07 -11.34 8.62
N ASP A 539 -45.48 -12.09 9.65
CA ASP A 539 -46.07 -13.43 9.53
C ASP A 539 -45.19 -14.39 8.69
N ILE A 540 -43.87 -14.16 8.74
CA ILE A 540 -42.88 -14.82 7.87
C ILE A 540 -42.96 -16.34 7.99
N ASP A 541 -43.26 -16.88 9.17
CA ASP A 541 -43.30 -18.33 9.38
C ASP A 541 -44.56 -18.95 8.77
N GLN A 542 -45.70 -18.24 8.74
CA GLN A 542 -46.90 -18.67 7.99
C GLN A 542 -46.69 -18.50 6.47
N TYR A 543 -45.89 -17.51 6.05
CA TYR A 543 -45.47 -17.31 4.65
C TYR A 543 -44.41 -18.30 4.15
N LEU A 544 -43.48 -18.77 5.00
CA LEU A 544 -42.47 -19.78 4.66
C LEU A 544 -43.04 -21.20 4.68
N ALA A 545 -44.04 -21.47 5.53
CA ALA A 545 -44.68 -22.79 5.67
C ALA A 545 -45.72 -23.14 4.58
N THR A 546 -45.97 -22.25 3.60
CA THR A 546 -46.89 -22.50 2.48
C THR A 546 -46.20 -22.88 1.17
N GLN A 547 -44.88 -23.12 1.20
CA GLN A 547 -44.16 -23.95 0.22
C GLN A 547 -44.21 -25.42 0.62
#